data_AF-A0A0K6G5H1-F1
#
_entry.id   AF-A0A0K6G5H1-F1
#
_cell.length_a   1.000
_cell.length_b   1.000
_cell.length_c   1.000
_cell.angle_alpha   90.00
_cell.angle_beta   90.00
_cell.angle_gamma   90.00
#
_symmetry.space_group_name_H-M   'P 1'
#
loop_
_entity.id
_entity.type
_entity.pdbx_description
1 polymer ?
#
loop_
_entity_poly.entity_id
_entity_poly.type
_entity_poly.pdbx_seq_one_letter_code
_entity_poly.pdbx_strand_id
1 'polypeptide(L)'
;MRIGHTDVAILILGMFSRWINYLEEEDFTRKKVMINLNAIRINLRFAITQGLQHNQPNLISSYLQTIVMSHGETWLRTAVSDVARELNQGSEGKPVHTAIMSIKNFFTRELAKADSIVTVDAYVANAGCDLVMLGAWALVMQKLPNAKPIPLHFFARDDRIYQEFSERRRRLRDECRAHLPKRLQWQMKVMKKTIGIRTYGIYQKLEILKEELDAK
;
A
#
# COMPACT_ATOMS: atom_id res chain seq x y z
N MET A 1 -36.77 -17.88 5.95
CA MET A 1 -35.63 -17.41 5.13
C MET A 1 -34.53 -18.47 5.21
N ARG A 2 -34.30 -19.25 4.14
CA ARG A 2 -33.16 -20.19 4.09
C ARG A 2 -31.98 -19.43 3.52
N ILE A 3 -30.97 -19.17 4.36
CA ILE A 3 -29.72 -18.57 3.92
C ILE A 3 -28.93 -19.66 3.19
N GLY A 4 -28.57 -19.45 1.93
CA GLY A 4 -27.75 -20.40 1.18
C GLY A 4 -26.33 -20.45 1.73
N HIS A 5 -25.61 -21.56 1.55
CA HIS A 5 -24.22 -21.67 1.99
C HIS A 5 -23.31 -20.56 1.42
N THR A 6 -23.60 -20.11 0.20
CA THR A 6 -22.93 -18.98 -0.45
C THR A 6 -23.16 -17.66 0.29
N ASP A 7 -24.37 -17.39 0.75
CA ASP A 7 -24.71 -16.17 1.48
C ASP A 7 -24.01 -16.12 2.85
N VAL A 8 -23.92 -17.27 3.53
CA VAL A 8 -23.16 -17.41 4.77
C VAL A 8 -21.67 -17.16 4.52
N ALA A 9 -21.11 -17.72 3.45
CA ALA A 9 -19.70 -17.50 3.09
C ALA A 9 -19.42 -16.01 2.82
N ILE A 10 -20.29 -15.34 2.07
CA ILE A 10 -20.20 -13.88 1.81
C ILE A 10 -20.19 -13.09 3.12
N LEU A 11 -21.10 -13.40 4.05
CA LEU A 11 -21.17 -12.71 5.34
C LEU A 11 -19.89 -12.91 6.16
N ILE A 12 -19.36 -14.13 6.22
CA ILE A 12 -18.10 -14.44 6.92
C ILE A 12 -16.91 -13.69 6.30
N LEU A 13 -16.82 -13.66 4.96
CA LEU A 13 -15.77 -12.91 4.25
C LEU A 13 -15.84 -11.40 4.55
N GLY A 14 -17.05 -10.84 4.60
CA GLY A 14 -17.27 -9.46 5.02
C GLY A 14 -16.80 -9.20 6.46
N MET A 15 -17.06 -10.13 7.38
CA MET A 15 -16.56 -10.03 8.76
C MET A 15 -15.03 -10.08 8.84
N PHE A 16 -14.38 -10.95 8.05
CA PHE A 16 -12.91 -10.99 8.00
C PHE A 16 -12.32 -9.69 7.47
N SER A 17 -12.85 -9.15 6.37
CA SER A 17 -12.42 -7.87 5.80
C SER A 17 -12.53 -6.75 6.84
N ARG A 18 -13.66 -6.68 7.54
CA ARG A 18 -13.88 -5.71 8.62
C ARG A 18 -12.89 -5.89 9.77
N TRP A 19 -12.66 -7.12 10.22
CA TRP A 19 -11.71 -7.41 11.30
C TRP A 19 -10.29 -6.99 10.96
N ILE A 20 -9.81 -7.29 9.74
CA ILE A 20 -8.48 -6.87 9.26
C ILE A 20 -8.34 -5.34 9.32
N ASN A 21 -9.39 -4.61 8.94
CA ASN A 21 -9.39 -3.15 8.94
C ASN A 21 -9.40 -2.51 10.33
N TYR A 22 -9.85 -3.23 11.37
CA TYR A 22 -9.83 -2.77 12.76
C TYR A 22 -8.53 -3.06 13.52
N LEU A 23 -7.59 -3.80 12.93
CA LEU A 23 -6.32 -4.09 13.60
C LEU A 23 -5.47 -2.82 13.74
N GLU A 24 -5.04 -2.57 14.98
CA GLU A 24 -4.15 -1.48 15.40
C GLU A 24 -2.72 -1.97 15.63
N GLU A 25 -1.77 -1.05 15.81
CA GLU A 25 -0.34 -1.36 15.90
C GLU A 25 -0.02 -2.38 17.02
N GLU A 26 -0.65 -2.24 18.18
CA GLU A 26 -0.44 -3.11 19.34
C GLU A 26 -0.85 -4.56 19.06
N ASP A 27 -1.82 -4.77 18.16
CA ASP A 27 -2.32 -6.10 17.83
C ASP A 27 -1.29 -6.94 17.08
N PHE A 28 -0.41 -6.31 16.28
CA PHE A 28 0.63 -7.03 15.52
C PHE A 28 1.72 -7.61 16.42
N THR A 29 1.84 -7.16 17.67
CA THR A 29 2.73 -7.77 18.67
C THR A 29 2.20 -9.10 19.21
N ARG A 30 0.90 -9.36 19.04
CA ARG A 30 0.22 -10.54 19.60
C ARG A 30 0.35 -11.72 18.64
N LYS A 31 1.07 -12.76 19.04
CA LYS A 31 1.22 -14.01 18.26
C LYS A 31 -0.12 -14.60 17.80
N LYS A 32 -1.17 -14.50 18.62
CA LYS A 32 -2.53 -14.95 18.28
C LYS A 32 -3.12 -14.21 17.08
N VAL A 33 -2.90 -12.90 16.97
CA VAL A 33 -3.37 -12.08 15.83
C VAL A 33 -2.68 -12.54 14.55
N MET A 34 -1.37 -12.81 14.60
CA MET A 34 -0.62 -13.31 13.44
C MET A 34 -1.10 -14.71 12.99
N ILE A 35 -1.41 -15.60 13.94
CA ILE A 35 -2.03 -16.91 13.64
C ILE A 35 -3.38 -16.71 12.94
N ASN A 36 -4.22 -15.81 13.45
CA ASN A 36 -5.52 -15.51 12.88
C ASN A 36 -5.40 -14.90 11.47
N LEU A 37 -4.48 -13.95 11.25
CA LEU A 37 -4.21 -13.38 9.93
C LEU A 37 -3.79 -14.46 8.94
N ASN A 38 -2.92 -15.39 9.35
CA ASN A 38 -2.53 -16.50 8.48
C ASN A 38 -3.70 -17.43 8.15
N ALA A 39 -4.55 -17.75 9.12
CA ALA A 39 -5.75 -18.56 8.89
C ALA A 39 -6.72 -17.85 7.95
N ILE A 40 -6.97 -16.55 8.15
CA ILE A 40 -7.82 -15.74 7.28
C ILE A 40 -7.25 -15.71 5.87
N ARG A 41 -5.94 -15.51 5.69
CA ARG A 41 -5.27 -15.52 4.38
C ARG A 41 -5.59 -16.79 3.59
N ILE A 42 -5.49 -17.96 4.23
CA ILE A 42 -5.76 -19.26 3.58
C ILE A 42 -7.24 -19.33 3.15
N ASN A 43 -8.16 -18.91 4.02
CA ASN A 43 -9.59 -18.91 3.73
C ASN A 43 -9.97 -17.93 2.61
N LEU A 44 -9.39 -16.73 2.61
CA LEU A 44 -9.61 -15.73 1.55
C LEU A 44 -9.05 -16.23 0.21
N ARG A 45 -7.87 -16.87 0.21
CA ARG A 45 -7.30 -17.50 -0.99
C ARG A 45 -8.24 -18.58 -1.53
N PHE A 46 -8.72 -19.46 -0.66
CA PHE A 46 -9.65 -20.52 -1.04
C PHE A 46 -10.95 -19.94 -1.63
N ALA A 47 -11.51 -18.90 -1.00
CA ALA A 47 -12.69 -18.20 -1.51
C ALA A 47 -12.47 -17.62 -2.92
N ILE A 48 -11.30 -17.05 -3.20
CA ILE A 48 -10.91 -16.57 -4.54
C ILE A 48 -10.81 -17.74 -5.52
N THR A 49 -10.19 -18.86 -5.15
CA THR A 49 -10.12 -20.06 -6.00
C THR A 49 -11.51 -20.60 -6.34
N GLN A 50 -12.49 -20.44 -5.44
CA GLN A 50 -13.89 -20.85 -5.66
C GLN A 50 -14.73 -19.83 -6.44
N GLY A 51 -14.16 -18.72 -6.92
CA GLY A 51 -14.89 -17.75 -7.72
C GLY A 51 -15.72 -16.73 -6.93
N LEU A 52 -15.61 -16.69 -5.59
CA LEU A 52 -16.43 -15.77 -4.76
C LEU A 52 -16.11 -14.30 -4.98
N GLN A 53 -14.97 -13.98 -5.60
CA GLN A 53 -14.60 -12.61 -5.97
C GLN A 53 -15.57 -11.95 -6.94
N HIS A 54 -16.32 -12.72 -7.74
CA HIS A 54 -17.37 -12.18 -8.62
C HIS A 54 -18.55 -11.58 -7.84
N ASN A 55 -18.80 -12.10 -6.64
CA ASN A 55 -19.87 -11.61 -5.75
C ASN A 55 -19.35 -10.66 -4.66
N GLN A 56 -18.04 -10.58 -4.47
CA GLN A 56 -17.38 -9.80 -3.42
C GLN A 56 -16.16 -9.05 -3.99
N PRO A 57 -16.34 -7.84 -4.55
CA PRO A 57 -15.25 -7.10 -5.20
C PRO A 57 -14.07 -6.80 -4.25
N ASN A 58 -14.34 -6.61 -2.96
CA ASN A 58 -13.33 -6.31 -1.93
C ASN A 58 -12.55 -7.54 -1.45
N LEU A 59 -12.90 -8.75 -1.92
CA LEU A 59 -12.29 -9.99 -1.47
C LEU A 59 -10.79 -10.03 -1.78
N ILE A 60 -10.42 -9.63 -3.00
CA ILE A 60 -9.02 -9.60 -3.43
C ILE A 60 -8.23 -8.56 -2.62
N SER A 61 -8.78 -7.36 -2.44
CA SER A 61 -8.15 -6.32 -1.62
C SER A 61 -7.89 -6.82 -0.19
N SER A 62 -8.87 -7.48 0.42
CA SER A 62 -8.75 -8.05 1.78
C SER A 62 -7.69 -9.16 1.83
N TYR A 63 -7.63 -10.01 0.81
CA TYR A 63 -6.60 -11.04 0.69
C TYR A 63 -5.20 -10.44 0.59
N LEU A 64 -5.00 -9.48 -0.33
CA LEU A 64 -3.73 -8.82 -0.55
C LEU A 64 -3.24 -8.10 0.72
N GLN A 65 -4.13 -7.36 1.38
CA GLN A 65 -3.86 -6.71 2.65
C GLN A 65 -3.42 -7.73 3.72
N THR A 66 -4.11 -8.87 3.82
CA THR A 66 -3.74 -9.92 4.77
C THR A 66 -2.36 -10.50 4.49
N ILE A 67 -2.00 -10.71 3.22
CA ILE A 67 -0.65 -11.20 2.86
C ILE A 67 0.40 -10.16 3.28
N VAL A 68 0.20 -8.89 2.94
CA VAL A 68 1.14 -7.82 3.30
C VAL A 68 1.36 -7.78 4.81
N MET A 69 0.28 -7.82 5.59
CA MET A 69 0.33 -7.73 7.06
C MET A 69 0.90 -8.96 7.74
N SER A 70 0.81 -10.14 7.11
CA SER A 70 1.25 -11.39 7.74
C SER A 70 2.66 -11.84 7.31
N HIS A 71 3.02 -11.63 6.05
CA HIS A 71 4.27 -12.16 5.46
C HIS A 71 4.94 -11.19 4.45
N GLY A 72 4.28 -10.10 4.07
CA GLY A 72 4.77 -9.20 3.02
C GLY A 72 5.78 -8.16 3.49
N GLU A 73 6.12 -8.10 4.77
CA GLU A 73 7.02 -7.07 5.30
C GLU A 73 8.39 -7.08 4.62
N THR A 74 9.01 -8.26 4.48
CA THR A 74 10.32 -8.39 3.82
C THR A 74 10.28 -7.88 2.38
N TRP A 75 9.25 -8.27 1.62
CA TRP A 75 9.04 -7.77 0.25
C TRP A 75 8.85 -6.25 0.24
N LEU A 76 8.02 -5.73 1.14
CA LEU A 76 7.69 -4.31 1.20
C LEU A 76 8.92 -3.47 1.52
N ARG A 77 9.79 -3.91 2.43
CA ARG A 77 11.07 -3.23 2.73
C ARG A 77 11.98 -3.17 1.51
N THR A 78 12.11 -4.27 0.76
CA THR A 78 12.88 -4.30 -0.49
C THR A 78 12.28 -3.35 -1.53
N ALA A 79 10.96 -3.40 -1.72
CA ALA A 79 10.26 -2.54 -2.66
C ALA A 79 10.40 -1.04 -2.31
N VAL A 80 10.33 -0.69 -1.03
CA VAL A 80 10.60 0.67 -0.53
C VAL A 80 12.04 1.10 -0.85
N SER A 81 13.02 0.21 -0.65
CA SER A 81 14.42 0.50 -0.96
C SER A 81 14.66 0.70 -2.45
N ASP A 82 14.03 -0.12 -3.30
CA ASP A 82 14.12 0.03 -4.76
C ASP A 82 13.51 1.35 -5.22
N VAL A 83 12.32 1.71 -4.74
CA VAL A 83 11.68 2.99 -5.07
C VAL A 83 12.48 4.18 -4.54
N ALA A 84 13.08 4.08 -3.35
CA ALA A 84 13.98 5.09 -2.82
C ALA A 84 15.23 5.28 -3.70
N ARG A 85 15.78 4.19 -4.24
CA ARG A 85 16.90 4.25 -5.20
C ARG A 85 16.50 5.00 -6.46
N GLU A 86 15.35 4.67 -7.06
CA GLU A 86 14.83 5.35 -8.26
C GLU A 86 14.57 6.84 -8.00
N LEU A 87 14.03 7.21 -6.83
CA LEU A 87 13.84 8.61 -6.46
C LEU A 87 15.15 9.40 -6.40
N ASN A 88 16.27 8.74 -6.05
CA ASN A 88 17.60 9.33 -5.98
C ASN A 88 18.33 9.41 -7.33
N GLN A 89 17.95 8.58 -8.32
CA GLN A 89 18.59 8.55 -9.65
C GLN A 89 18.33 9.81 -10.50
N GLY A 90 17.56 10.75 -9.98
CA GLY A 90 17.35 11.98 -10.70
C GLY A 90 16.38 11.76 -11.85
N SER A 91 16.68 12.35 -13.02
CA SER A 91 15.81 12.34 -14.20
C SER A 91 15.75 11.01 -14.93
N GLU A 92 16.69 10.10 -14.63
CA GLU A 92 16.72 8.76 -15.22
C GLU A 92 15.85 7.77 -14.44
N GLY A 93 15.55 8.09 -13.18
CA GLY A 93 14.80 7.22 -12.29
C GLY A 93 13.31 7.17 -12.64
N LYS A 94 12.72 5.99 -12.48
CA LYS A 94 11.27 5.79 -12.71
C LYS A 94 10.60 5.22 -11.46
N PRO A 95 10.52 6.01 -10.38
CA PRO A 95 10.03 5.54 -9.08
C PRO A 95 8.57 5.07 -9.09
N VAL A 96 7.68 5.73 -9.85
CA VAL A 96 6.27 5.36 -9.89
C VAL A 96 6.10 4.07 -10.70
N HIS A 97 6.77 3.95 -11.84
CA HIS A 97 6.80 2.71 -12.62
C HIS A 97 7.34 1.54 -11.79
N THR A 98 8.47 1.73 -11.10
CA THR A 98 9.08 0.70 -10.24
C THR A 98 8.13 0.28 -9.12
N ALA A 99 7.43 1.23 -8.50
CA ALA A 99 6.42 0.93 -7.50
C ALA A 99 5.31 0.03 -8.05
N ILE A 100 4.71 0.42 -9.19
CA ILE A 100 3.62 -0.31 -9.84
C ILE A 100 4.08 -1.73 -10.24
N MET A 101 5.27 -1.85 -10.84
CA MET A 101 5.80 -3.14 -11.28
C MET A 101 6.10 -4.07 -10.11
N SER A 102 6.65 -3.56 -9.00
CA SER A 102 6.89 -4.35 -7.79
C SER A 102 5.58 -4.95 -7.25
N ILE A 103 4.52 -4.14 -7.22
CA ILE A 103 3.20 -4.55 -6.74
C ILE A 103 2.54 -5.57 -7.69
N LYS A 104 2.56 -5.32 -9.00
CA LYS A 104 2.03 -6.26 -10.00
C LYS A 104 2.75 -7.61 -9.96
N ASN A 105 4.08 -7.60 -9.81
CA ASN A 105 4.88 -8.82 -9.71
C ASN A 105 4.56 -9.59 -8.42
N PHE A 106 4.38 -8.90 -7.31
CA PHE A 106 3.95 -9.51 -6.05
C PHE A 106 2.58 -10.18 -6.18
N PHE A 107 1.60 -9.50 -6.77
CA PHE A 107 0.26 -10.08 -6.97
C PHE A 107 0.24 -11.26 -7.93
N THR A 108 0.98 -11.16 -9.04
CA THR A 108 1.05 -12.23 -10.04
C THR A 108 1.57 -13.52 -9.41
N ARG A 109 2.52 -13.43 -8.47
CA ARG A 109 3.04 -14.59 -7.72
C ARG A 109 2.01 -15.17 -6.75
N GLU A 110 1.27 -14.33 -6.03
CA GLU A 110 0.33 -14.78 -5.00
C GLU A 110 -1.00 -15.32 -5.58
N LEU A 111 -1.50 -14.70 -6.64
CA LEU A 111 -2.83 -14.98 -7.20
C LEU A 111 -2.85 -15.86 -8.46
N ALA A 112 -1.69 -16.26 -8.99
CA ALA A 112 -1.53 -17.21 -10.12
C ALA A 112 -2.63 -17.11 -11.20
N LYS A 113 -2.56 -16.05 -12.05
CA LYS A 113 -3.53 -15.75 -13.13
C LYS A 113 -4.99 -15.62 -12.64
N ALA A 114 -5.22 -14.95 -11.52
CA ALA A 114 -6.55 -14.38 -11.28
C ALA A 114 -6.80 -13.35 -12.40
N ASP A 115 -7.69 -13.71 -13.33
CA ASP A 115 -8.05 -12.85 -14.45
C ASP A 115 -8.35 -11.44 -13.97
N SER A 116 -7.81 -10.45 -14.69
CA SER A 116 -7.89 -9.02 -14.43
C SER A 116 -9.22 -8.61 -13.80
N ILE A 117 -9.20 -8.34 -12.49
CA ILE A 117 -10.34 -7.76 -11.79
C ILE A 117 -10.03 -6.28 -11.59
N VAL A 118 -10.95 -5.41 -11.99
CA VAL A 118 -10.88 -3.94 -11.80
C VAL A 118 -10.51 -3.53 -10.36
N THR A 119 -10.81 -4.38 -9.37
CA THR A 119 -10.47 -4.18 -7.96
C THR A 119 -8.97 -4.36 -7.67
N VAL A 120 -8.27 -5.20 -8.45
CA VAL A 120 -6.82 -5.34 -8.41
C VAL A 120 -6.18 -4.02 -8.85
N ASP A 121 -6.65 -3.43 -9.94
CA ASP A 121 -6.07 -2.20 -10.48
C ASP A 121 -6.21 -1.02 -9.50
N ALA A 122 -7.33 -0.93 -8.79
CA ALA A 122 -7.56 0.12 -7.79
C ALA A 122 -6.63 -0.06 -6.57
N TYR A 123 -6.45 -1.32 -6.14
CA TYR A 123 -5.48 -1.65 -5.09
C TYR A 123 -4.05 -1.35 -5.54
N VAL A 124 -3.66 -1.74 -6.77
CA VAL A 124 -2.34 -1.46 -7.35
C VAL A 124 -2.08 0.05 -7.34
N ALA A 125 -3.07 0.86 -7.72
CA ALA A 125 -2.92 2.30 -7.75
C ALA A 125 -2.74 2.89 -6.34
N ASN A 126 -3.51 2.43 -5.34
CA ASN A 126 -3.36 2.88 -3.96
C ASN A 126 -2.00 2.47 -3.37
N ALA A 127 -1.68 1.18 -3.48
CA ALA A 127 -0.41 0.62 -3.05
C ALA A 127 0.78 1.30 -3.75
N GLY A 128 0.63 1.68 -5.01
CA GLY A 128 1.66 2.40 -5.78
C GLY A 128 1.93 3.79 -5.20
N CYS A 129 0.88 4.54 -4.89
CA CYS A 129 1.00 5.84 -4.23
C CYS A 129 1.69 5.71 -2.86
N ASP A 130 1.29 4.71 -2.07
CA ASP A 130 1.87 4.44 -0.76
C ASP A 130 3.35 4.07 -0.85
N LEU A 131 3.72 3.21 -1.80
CA LEU A 131 5.10 2.75 -1.95
C LEU A 131 6.03 3.90 -2.35
N VAL A 132 5.55 4.83 -3.18
CA VAL A 132 6.27 6.05 -3.55
C VAL A 132 6.46 6.98 -2.35
N MET A 133 5.44 7.17 -1.51
CA MET A 133 5.56 7.95 -0.27
C MET A 133 6.52 7.30 0.74
N LEU A 134 6.46 5.97 0.89
CA LEU A 134 7.36 5.21 1.75
C LEU A 134 8.81 5.27 1.25
N GLY A 135 9.04 5.15 -0.06
CA GLY A 135 10.36 5.31 -0.68
C GLY A 135 10.95 6.70 -0.41
N ALA A 136 10.15 7.75 -0.58
CA ALA A 136 10.58 9.12 -0.24
C ALA A 136 10.87 9.26 1.26
N TRP A 137 10.05 8.68 2.13
CA TRP A 137 10.27 8.73 3.58
C TRP A 137 11.51 7.96 4.02
N ALA A 138 11.85 6.85 3.35
CA ALA A 138 13.09 6.12 3.59
C ALA A 138 14.32 7.02 3.33
N LEU A 139 14.28 7.86 2.28
CA LEU A 139 15.33 8.86 2.02
C LEU A 139 15.38 9.95 3.10
N VAL A 140 14.23 10.38 3.61
CA VAL A 140 14.18 11.33 4.73
C VAL A 140 14.86 10.75 5.96
N MET A 141 14.57 9.51 6.31
CA MET A 141 15.18 8.82 7.46
C MET A 141 16.69 8.67 7.35
N GLN A 142 17.23 8.52 6.13
CA GLN A 142 18.68 8.49 5.92
C GLN A 142 19.36 9.85 6.18
N LYS A 143 18.61 10.96 6.12
CA LYS A 143 19.13 12.32 6.28
C LYS A 143 18.79 12.96 7.62
N LEU A 144 17.70 12.52 8.25
CA LEU A 144 17.18 13.07 9.50
C LEU A 144 17.15 11.97 10.58
N PRO A 145 18.09 11.98 11.56
CA PRO A 145 18.16 10.95 12.60
C PRO A 145 16.91 10.87 13.50
N ASN A 146 16.15 11.96 13.61
CA ASN A 146 14.92 12.03 14.40
C ASN A 146 13.67 11.55 13.63
N ALA A 147 13.79 11.24 12.33
CA ALA A 147 12.68 10.73 11.53
C ALA A 147 12.40 9.25 11.83
N LYS A 148 11.20 8.96 12.34
CA LYS A 148 10.76 7.59 12.64
C LYS A 148 10.13 6.89 11.42
N PRO A 149 10.25 5.56 11.29
CA PRO A 149 9.66 4.80 10.19
C PRO A 149 8.14 4.84 10.20
N ILE A 150 7.51 4.98 9.02
CA ILE A 150 6.06 4.83 8.86
C ILE A 150 5.71 3.35 9.04
N PRO A 151 4.74 2.99 9.90
CA PRO A 151 4.37 1.60 10.12
C PRO A 151 3.92 0.94 8.82
N LEU A 152 4.56 -0.18 8.47
CA LEU A 152 4.34 -0.85 7.20
C LEU A 152 2.96 -1.54 7.12
N HIS A 153 2.33 -1.83 8.26
CA HIS A 153 0.98 -2.38 8.30
C HIS A 153 -0.13 -1.37 7.91
N PHE A 154 0.22 -0.09 7.65
CA PHE A 154 -0.66 0.90 7.04
C PHE A 154 -0.67 0.84 5.51
N PHE A 155 0.25 0.10 4.91
CA PHE A 155 0.38 0.00 3.46
C PHE A 155 -0.90 -0.49 2.79
N ALA A 156 -1.31 0.22 1.74
CA ALA A 156 -2.49 -0.03 0.93
C ALA A 156 -3.81 -0.03 1.73
N ARG A 157 -3.84 0.62 2.89
CA ARG A 157 -5.04 0.77 3.74
C ARG A 157 -5.54 2.21 3.69
N ASP A 158 -6.54 2.44 2.82
CA ASP A 158 -7.17 3.74 2.63
C ASP A 158 -6.14 4.86 2.49
N ASP A 159 -6.19 5.89 3.34
CA ASP A 159 -5.29 7.05 3.33
C ASP A 159 -4.27 7.06 4.48
N ARG A 160 -4.08 5.95 5.21
CA ARG A 160 -3.24 5.90 6.42
C ARG A 160 -1.78 6.31 6.17
N ILE A 161 -1.15 5.81 5.10
CA ILE A 161 0.22 6.21 4.75
C ILE A 161 0.27 7.69 4.39
N TYR A 162 -0.72 8.19 3.64
CA TYR A 162 -0.81 9.61 3.29
C TYR A 162 -0.91 10.51 4.53
N GLN A 163 -1.74 10.14 5.49
CA GLN A 163 -1.91 10.87 6.75
C GLN A 163 -0.61 10.90 7.54
N GLU A 164 0.03 9.75 7.76
CA GLU A 164 1.31 9.66 8.48
C GLU A 164 2.44 10.42 7.78
N PHE A 165 2.55 10.26 6.45
CA PHE A 165 3.53 10.98 5.65
C PHE A 165 3.34 12.50 5.74
N SER A 166 2.09 12.96 5.61
CA SER A 166 1.75 14.38 5.67
C SER A 166 2.01 14.98 7.04
N GLU A 167 1.66 14.24 8.09
CA GLU A 167 1.81 14.69 9.47
C GLU A 167 3.27 14.76 9.90
N ARG A 168 4.06 13.72 9.61
CA ARG A 168 5.47 13.69 9.98
C ARG A 168 6.29 14.71 9.21
N ARG A 169 5.99 14.90 7.92
CA ARG A 169 6.59 15.99 7.13
C ARG A 169 6.22 17.36 7.70
N ARG A 170 4.99 17.54 8.20
CA ARG A 170 4.56 18.79 8.85
C ARG A 170 5.34 19.05 10.14
N ARG A 171 5.54 18.01 10.97
CA ARG A 171 6.32 18.09 12.21
C ARG A 171 7.79 18.39 11.97
N LEU A 172 8.40 17.76 10.96
CA LEU A 172 9.81 17.93 10.61
C LEU A 172 10.04 18.99 9.53
N ARG A 173 9.16 19.98 9.39
CA ARG A 173 9.16 20.89 8.24
C ARG A 173 10.47 21.67 8.14
N ASP A 174 10.96 22.16 9.26
CA ASP A 174 12.09 23.09 9.30
C ASP A 174 13.40 22.32 9.10
N GLU A 175 13.52 21.13 9.70
CA GLU A 175 14.62 20.18 9.46
C GLU A 175 14.63 19.70 8.00
N CYS A 176 13.45 19.39 7.44
CA CYS A 176 13.32 19.00 6.04
C CYS A 176 13.82 20.10 5.11
N ARG A 177 13.51 21.37 5.42
CA ARG A 177 13.95 22.52 4.63
C ARG A 177 15.46 22.71 4.70
N ALA A 178 16.05 22.50 5.88
CA ALA A 178 17.47 22.71 6.14
C ALA A 178 18.37 21.59 5.59
N HIS A 179 17.95 20.32 5.70
CA HIS A 179 18.84 19.17 5.47
C HIS A 179 18.52 18.33 4.23
N LEU A 180 17.28 18.37 3.71
CA LEU A 180 16.94 17.54 2.55
C LEU A 180 17.35 18.22 1.23
N PRO A 181 17.79 17.45 0.22
CA PRO A 181 18.01 17.98 -1.12
C PRO A 181 16.75 18.64 -1.69
N LYS A 182 16.92 19.72 -2.47
CA LYS A 182 15.78 20.45 -3.10
C LYS A 182 14.89 19.53 -3.93
N ARG A 183 15.48 18.55 -4.64
CA ARG A 183 14.74 17.56 -5.41
C ARG A 183 13.81 16.72 -4.53
N LEU A 184 14.32 16.16 -3.44
CA LEU A 184 13.50 15.36 -2.51
C LEU A 184 12.39 16.20 -1.86
N GLN A 185 12.68 17.45 -1.48
CA GLN A 185 11.65 18.38 -0.96
C GLN A 185 10.52 18.61 -1.98
N TRP A 186 10.88 18.76 -3.27
CA TRP A 186 9.93 18.91 -4.37
C TRP A 186 9.15 17.61 -4.62
N GLN A 187 9.82 16.45 -4.72
CA GLN A 187 9.18 15.14 -4.88
C GLN A 187 8.12 14.90 -3.79
N MET A 188 8.48 15.14 -2.53
CA MET A 188 7.54 15.05 -1.40
C MET A 188 6.39 16.06 -1.53
N LYS A 189 6.64 17.28 -2.05
CA LYS A 189 5.60 18.32 -2.28
C LYS A 189 4.59 17.84 -3.32
N VAL A 190 5.07 17.29 -4.43
CA VAL A 190 4.22 16.70 -5.48
C VAL A 190 3.38 15.59 -4.90
N MET A 191 3.98 14.60 -4.22
CA MET A 191 3.25 13.48 -3.61
C MET A 191 2.14 13.95 -2.67
N LYS A 192 2.46 14.83 -1.72
CA LYS A 192 1.48 15.36 -0.76
C LYS A 192 0.34 16.09 -1.46
N LYS A 193 0.65 16.93 -2.45
CA LYS A 193 -0.34 17.73 -3.18
C LYS A 193 -1.26 16.80 -3.96
N THR A 194 -0.71 15.93 -4.81
CA THR A 194 -1.47 15.07 -5.71
C THR A 194 -2.37 14.09 -4.94
N ILE A 195 -1.82 13.40 -3.95
CA ILE A 195 -2.58 12.39 -3.19
C ILE A 195 -3.66 13.03 -2.32
N GLY A 196 -3.41 14.26 -1.84
CA GLY A 196 -4.37 15.02 -1.02
C GLY A 196 -5.57 15.59 -1.75
N ILE A 197 -5.60 15.57 -3.10
CA ILE A 197 -6.75 16.07 -3.87
C ILE A 197 -7.93 15.12 -3.69
N ARG A 198 -9.04 15.60 -3.11
CA ARG A 198 -10.24 14.78 -2.85
C ARG A 198 -11.10 14.52 -4.08
N THR A 199 -11.03 15.40 -5.08
CA THR A 199 -11.81 15.31 -6.32
C THR A 199 -11.27 14.29 -7.31
N TYR A 200 -10.02 13.82 -7.14
CA TYR A 200 -9.37 12.89 -8.06
C TYR A 200 -9.51 11.46 -7.58
N GLY A 201 -9.85 10.56 -8.51
CA GLY A 201 -9.79 9.12 -8.28
C GLY A 201 -8.34 8.63 -8.14
N ILE A 202 -8.16 7.45 -7.57
CA ILE A 202 -6.81 6.92 -7.28
C ILE A 202 -5.95 6.72 -8.55
N TYR A 203 -6.57 6.32 -9.66
CA TYR A 203 -5.90 6.19 -10.96
C TYR A 203 -5.38 7.53 -11.47
N GLN A 204 -6.20 8.58 -11.38
CA GLN A 204 -5.80 9.91 -11.81
C GLN A 204 -4.66 10.45 -10.95
N LYS A 205 -4.68 10.20 -9.63
CA LYS A 205 -3.57 10.55 -8.74
C LYS A 205 -2.27 9.86 -9.16
N LEU A 206 -2.33 8.56 -9.46
CA LEU A 206 -1.16 7.78 -9.86
C LEU A 206 -0.58 8.27 -11.19
N GLU A 207 -1.41 8.53 -12.20
CA GLU A 207 -0.93 9.05 -13.49
C GLU A 207 -0.28 10.43 -13.34
N ILE A 208 -0.85 11.33 -12.54
CA ILE A 208 -0.21 12.63 -12.25
C ILE A 208 1.15 12.43 -11.55
N LEU A 209 1.25 11.49 -10.60
CA LEU A 209 2.54 11.20 -9.97
C LEU A 209 3.56 10.67 -10.98
N LYS A 210 3.14 9.81 -11.89
CA LYS A 210 4.00 9.27 -12.95
C LYS A 210 4.46 10.36 -13.90
N GLU A 211 3.57 11.25 -14.34
CA GLU A 211 3.91 12.40 -15.18
C GLU A 211 4.90 13.34 -14.48
N GLU A 212 4.73 13.59 -13.19
CA GLU A 212 5.63 14.48 -12.47
C GLU A 212 6.96 13.82 -12.11
N LEU A 213 6.97 12.55 -11.71
CA LEU A 213 8.13 11.90 -11.08
C LEU A 213 8.92 10.97 -12.00
N ASP A 214 8.33 10.43 -13.07
CA ASP A 214 9.00 9.50 -14.00
C ASP A 214 9.29 10.13 -15.38
N ALA A 215 8.58 11.20 -15.77
CA ALA A 215 8.71 11.80 -17.09
C ALA A 215 9.74 12.96 -17.17
N LYS A 216 10.49 13.23 -16.09
CA LYS A 216 11.39 14.38 -15.96
C LYS A 216 12.80 14.02 -15.57
#